data_AF-A0AB33GY37-F1
#
_entry.id   AF-A0AB33GY37-F1
#
_cell.length_a   1.000
_cell.length_b   1.000
_cell.length_c   1.000
_cell.angle_alpha   90.00
_cell.angle_beta   90.00
_cell.angle_gamma   90.00
#
_symmetry.space_group_name_H-M   'P 1'
#
loop_
_entity.id
_entity.type
_entity.pdbx_description
1 polymer ?
#
loop_
_entity_poly.entity_id
_entity_poly.type
_entity_poly.pdbx_seq_one_letter_code
_entity_poly.pdbx_strand_id
1 'polypeptide(L)'
;MTNITDITYGIPAEVWPRDYTNVEKALMFWRKSLIPVRVTMEDGQVFCMYVQGLMSSRNKVDLCPAPFDKENRIRLPLERISTIESGVTEGIAHDFTGRTTVHPDYVDNRPSRRDFFKICRQAHEMQKSIRVYMADGREIEGVSSGVDACQVTLNMGDGRKTVVMFDWVERILPF
;
A
#
# COMPACT_ATOMS: atom_id res chain seq x y z
N MET A 1 31.56 16.59 -14.56
CA MET A 1 30.10 16.48 -14.71
C MET A 1 29.63 15.31 -13.88
N THR A 2 29.07 15.56 -12.69
CA THR A 2 28.43 14.52 -11.90
C THR A 2 27.09 14.21 -12.57
N ASN A 3 26.97 13.05 -13.21
CA ASN A 3 25.68 12.52 -13.66
C ASN A 3 24.81 12.32 -12.40
N ILE A 4 23.98 13.31 -12.07
CA ILE A 4 22.92 13.11 -11.08
C ILE A 4 21.88 12.26 -11.80
N THR A 5 21.92 10.94 -11.58
CA THR A 5 20.85 10.04 -12.02
C THR A 5 19.55 10.55 -11.42
N ASP A 6 18.56 10.87 -12.27
CA ASP A 6 17.23 11.28 -11.82
C ASP A 6 16.54 10.10 -11.12
N ILE A 7 16.62 10.07 -9.79
CA ILE A 7 16.03 9.03 -8.95
C ILE A 7 14.51 9.20 -8.78
N THR A 8 13.89 10.23 -9.38
CA THR A 8 12.44 10.47 -9.26
C THR A 8 11.60 9.38 -9.94
N TYR A 9 12.15 8.69 -10.93
CA TYR A 9 11.51 7.56 -11.61
C TYR A 9 11.79 6.21 -10.93
N GLY A 10 12.51 6.22 -9.81
CA GLY A 10 12.95 5.03 -9.12
C GLY A 10 14.19 4.39 -9.76
N ILE A 11 14.82 3.49 -9.03
CA ILE A 11 15.93 2.67 -9.49
C ILE A 11 15.51 1.20 -9.53
N PRO A 12 16.19 0.30 -10.26
CA PRO A 12 15.90 -1.12 -10.17
C PRO A 12 15.95 -1.61 -8.72
N ALA A 13 14.94 -2.38 -8.30
CA ALA A 13 14.90 -2.93 -6.96
C ALA A 13 16.04 -3.93 -6.73
N GLU A 14 16.79 -3.74 -5.65
CA GLU A 14 17.89 -4.65 -5.25
C GLU A 14 17.36 -5.93 -4.60
N VAL A 15 16.17 -5.88 -3.99
CA VAL A 15 15.54 -7.00 -3.27
C VAL A 15 14.26 -7.41 -3.98
N TRP A 16 14.20 -8.68 -4.38
CA TRP A 16 13.01 -9.31 -4.95
C TRP A 16 12.95 -10.80 -4.57
N PRO A 17 11.78 -11.36 -4.19
CA PRO A 17 10.49 -10.68 -3.97
C PRO A 17 10.55 -9.68 -2.82
N ARG A 18 9.58 -8.77 -2.76
CA ARG A 18 9.50 -7.74 -1.70
C ARG A 18 9.35 -8.38 -0.31
N ASP A 19 9.88 -7.70 0.70
CA ASP A 19 9.58 -7.97 2.11
C ASP A 19 8.38 -7.11 2.55
N TYR A 20 7.26 -7.77 2.87
CA TYR A 20 6.02 -7.10 3.31
C TYR A 20 5.93 -6.93 4.83
N THR A 21 6.95 -7.29 5.60
CA THR A 21 6.91 -7.31 7.07
C THR A 21 6.39 -6.00 7.69
N ASN A 22 6.77 -4.85 7.17
CA ASN A 22 6.31 -3.56 7.71
C ASN A 22 4.88 -3.21 7.29
N VAL A 23 4.45 -3.62 6.09
CA VAL A 23 3.04 -3.51 5.65
C VAL A 23 2.16 -4.37 6.56
N GLU A 24 2.58 -5.61 6.84
CA GLU A 24 1.89 -6.52 7.75
C GLU A 24 1.77 -5.95 9.17
N LYS A 25 2.83 -5.33 9.70
CA LYS A 25 2.78 -4.64 11.00
C LYS A 25 1.75 -3.51 11.01
N ALA A 26 1.68 -2.70 9.95
CA ALA A 26 0.69 -1.62 9.84
C ALA A 26 -0.74 -2.17 9.80
N LEU A 27 -0.98 -3.21 8.99
CA LEU A 27 -2.27 -3.89 8.92
C LEU A 27 -2.71 -4.46 10.27
N MET A 28 -1.80 -5.11 11.01
CA MET A 28 -2.11 -5.66 12.34
C MET A 28 -2.33 -4.59 13.39
N PHE A 29 -1.65 -3.44 13.29
CA PHE A 29 -1.95 -2.28 14.12
C PHE A 29 -3.37 -1.76 13.86
N TRP A 30 -3.76 -1.53 12.60
CA TRP A 30 -5.11 -1.06 12.26
C TRP A 30 -6.19 -2.07 12.65
N ARG A 31 -5.92 -3.37 12.48
CA ARG A 31 -6.77 -4.44 13.01
C ARG A 31 -7.00 -4.29 14.51
N LYS A 32 -5.92 -4.17 15.29
CA LYS A 32 -6.00 -4.07 16.76
C LYS A 32 -6.74 -2.81 17.21
N SER A 33 -6.56 -1.72 16.48
CA SER A 33 -7.20 -0.42 16.76
C SER A 33 -8.62 -0.31 16.20
N LEU A 34 -9.16 -1.35 15.57
CA LEU A 34 -10.48 -1.35 14.91
C LEU A 34 -10.62 -0.23 13.87
N ILE A 35 -9.53 0.08 13.17
CA ILE A 35 -9.49 1.11 12.14
C ILE A 35 -9.80 0.43 10.80
N PRO A 36 -10.85 0.84 10.08
CA PRO A 36 -11.11 0.33 8.74
C PRO A 36 -10.04 0.81 7.77
N VAL A 37 -9.85 0.06 6.69
CA VAL A 37 -8.91 0.36 5.62
C VAL A 37 -9.61 0.39 4.27
N ARG A 38 -9.16 1.29 3.40
CA ARG A 38 -9.43 1.25 1.97
C ARG A 38 -8.20 0.65 1.28
N VAL A 39 -8.36 -0.53 0.72
CA VAL A 39 -7.32 -1.21 -0.07
C VAL A 39 -7.65 -1.02 -1.54
N THR A 40 -6.71 -0.46 -2.29
CA THR A 40 -6.79 -0.33 -3.75
C THR A 40 -5.82 -1.32 -4.38
N MET A 41 -6.32 -2.12 -5.30
CA MET A 41 -5.54 -3.07 -6.10
C MET A 41 -4.85 -2.35 -7.26
N GLU A 42 -3.95 -3.02 -7.94
CA GLU A 42 -3.26 -2.54 -9.15
C GLU A 42 -4.18 -2.44 -10.36
N ASP A 43 -5.25 -3.24 -10.41
CA ASP A 43 -6.28 -3.21 -11.46
C ASP A 43 -7.40 -2.19 -11.19
N GLY A 44 -7.25 -1.37 -10.14
CA GLY A 44 -8.21 -0.35 -9.74
C GLY A 44 -9.38 -0.86 -8.90
N GLN A 45 -9.48 -2.15 -8.59
CA GLN A 45 -10.47 -2.64 -7.62
C GLN A 45 -10.22 -2.04 -6.23
N VAL A 46 -11.30 -1.64 -5.55
CA VAL A 46 -11.23 -1.00 -4.22
C VAL A 46 -12.06 -1.76 -3.22
N PHE A 47 -11.49 -2.01 -2.04
CA PHE A 47 -12.16 -2.67 -0.91
C PHE A 47 -12.06 -1.78 0.33
N CYS A 48 -13.19 -1.28 0.85
CA CYS A 48 -13.25 -0.56 2.12
C CYS A 48 -13.81 -1.48 3.21
N MET A 49 -12.96 -1.96 4.12
CA MET A 49 -13.27 -3.05 5.05
C MET A 49 -12.36 -3.01 6.29
N TYR A 50 -12.60 -3.88 7.28
CA TYR A 50 -11.70 -4.09 8.41
C TYR A 50 -10.69 -5.20 8.10
N VAL A 51 -9.46 -5.07 8.62
CA VAL A 51 -8.48 -6.15 8.56
C VAL A 51 -8.92 -7.30 9.47
N GLN A 52 -9.16 -8.48 8.90
CA GLN A 52 -9.51 -9.70 9.62
C GLN A 52 -8.27 -10.40 10.18
N GLY A 53 -7.21 -10.46 9.38
CA GLY A 53 -5.99 -11.21 9.68
C GLY A 53 -5.03 -11.26 8.50
N LEU A 54 -3.92 -11.98 8.68
CA LEU A 54 -2.87 -12.16 7.67
C LEU A 54 -2.61 -13.65 7.43
N MET A 55 -2.16 -13.96 6.22
CA MET A 55 -1.48 -15.21 5.89
C MET A 55 -0.06 -14.89 5.43
N SER A 56 0.82 -14.53 6.37
CA SER A 56 2.15 -14.01 6.06
C SER A 56 3.00 -14.95 5.20
N SER A 57 2.92 -16.27 5.44
CA SER A 57 3.65 -17.26 4.61
C SER A 57 3.21 -17.33 3.15
N ARG A 58 2.12 -16.63 2.79
CA ARG A 58 1.57 -16.55 1.44
C ARG A 58 1.43 -15.11 0.95
N ASN A 59 1.96 -14.12 1.69
CA ASN A 59 1.82 -12.69 1.40
C ASN A 59 0.36 -12.27 1.13
N LYS A 60 -0.58 -12.67 2.01
CA LYS A 60 -2.01 -12.31 1.86
C LYS A 60 -2.57 -11.63 3.09
N VAL A 61 -3.50 -10.71 2.85
CA VAL A 61 -4.34 -10.09 3.88
C VAL A 61 -5.79 -10.53 3.71
N ASP A 62 -6.45 -10.81 4.81
CA ASP A 62 -7.90 -11.04 4.86
C ASP A 62 -8.59 -9.77 5.36
N LEU A 63 -9.58 -9.31 4.62
CA LEU A 63 -10.48 -8.21 4.95
C LEU A 63 -11.88 -8.73 5.28
N CYS A 64 -12.64 -8.01 6.10
CA CYS A 64 -13.97 -8.41 6.56
C CYS A 64 -14.90 -7.20 6.78
N PRO A 65 -16.23 -7.37 6.66
CA PRO A 65 -17.19 -6.25 6.64
C PRO A 65 -17.46 -5.64 8.02
N ALA A 66 -17.14 -6.38 9.08
CA ALA A 66 -17.23 -5.94 10.46
C ALA A 66 -16.00 -6.43 11.24
N PRO A 67 -15.57 -5.74 12.31
CA PRO A 67 -14.40 -6.14 13.07
C PRO A 67 -14.51 -7.59 13.56
N PHE A 68 -13.48 -8.38 13.25
CA PHE A 68 -13.37 -9.79 13.63
C PHE A 68 -14.42 -10.75 13.03
N ASP A 69 -15.16 -10.34 11.99
CA ASP A 69 -16.03 -11.25 11.25
C ASP A 69 -15.20 -12.41 10.66
N LYS A 70 -15.65 -13.64 10.92
CA LYS A 70 -14.99 -14.90 10.49
C LYS A 70 -15.72 -15.58 9.33
N GLU A 71 -16.98 -15.22 9.11
CA GLU A 71 -17.81 -15.84 8.09
C GLU A 71 -17.60 -15.15 6.75
N ASN A 72 -17.62 -13.82 6.76
CA ASN A 72 -17.50 -13.01 5.56
C ASN A 72 -16.07 -12.46 5.43
N ARG A 73 -15.39 -12.82 4.33
CA ARG A 73 -14.02 -12.33 4.08
C ARG A 73 -13.67 -12.19 2.61
N ILE A 74 -12.79 -11.25 2.34
CA ILE A 74 -12.09 -11.10 1.07
C ILE A 74 -10.60 -11.25 1.32
N ARG A 75 -9.96 -12.20 0.62
CA ARG A 75 -8.52 -12.46 0.71
C ARG A 75 -7.80 -11.84 -0.47
N LEU A 76 -6.83 -10.98 -0.19
CA LEU A 76 -6.08 -10.22 -1.19
C LEU A 76 -4.58 -10.55 -1.12
N PRO A 77 -3.88 -10.76 -2.25
CA PRO A 77 -2.43 -10.87 -2.30
C PRO A 77 -1.78 -9.49 -2.17
N LEU A 78 -0.80 -9.36 -1.27
CA LEU A 78 -0.12 -8.10 -0.96
C LEU A 78 0.63 -7.55 -2.19
N GLU A 79 1.17 -8.43 -3.03
CA GLU A 79 1.86 -8.04 -4.27
C GLU A 79 0.97 -7.32 -5.29
N ARG A 80 -0.35 -7.46 -5.19
CA ARG A 80 -1.32 -6.79 -6.06
C ARG A 80 -1.89 -5.51 -5.46
N ILE A 81 -1.59 -5.20 -4.20
CA ILE A 81 -2.10 -3.98 -3.57
C ILE A 81 -1.25 -2.80 -4.04
N SER A 82 -1.90 -1.73 -4.52
CA SER A 82 -1.24 -0.47 -4.88
C SER A 82 -1.17 0.48 -3.69
N THR A 83 -2.27 0.62 -2.95
CA THR A 83 -2.34 1.50 -1.76
C THR A 83 -3.23 0.93 -0.66
N ILE A 84 -2.91 1.28 0.59
CA ILE A 84 -3.75 1.00 1.76
C ILE A 84 -3.93 2.30 2.56
N GLU A 85 -5.15 2.82 2.60
CA GLU A 85 -5.50 4.03 3.35
C GLU A 85 -6.20 3.64 4.65
N SER A 86 -5.77 4.19 5.78
CA SER A 86 -6.37 3.95 7.09
C SER A 86 -7.50 4.93 7.41
N GLY A 87 -8.49 4.50 8.17
CA GLY A 87 -9.50 5.39 8.77
C GLY A 87 -10.55 5.88 7.78
N VAL A 88 -10.66 5.26 6.62
CA VAL A 88 -11.72 5.53 5.66
C VAL A 88 -12.98 4.78 6.10
N THR A 89 -13.99 5.54 6.55
CA THR A 89 -15.27 4.99 7.02
C THR A 89 -16.37 5.03 5.97
N GLU A 90 -16.22 5.87 4.94
CA GLU A 90 -17.16 5.96 3.84
C GLU A 90 -17.06 4.74 2.92
N GLY A 91 -18.21 4.12 2.64
CA GLY A 91 -18.30 3.00 1.70
C GLY A 91 -17.79 1.67 2.25
N ILE A 92 -17.73 1.49 3.58
CA ILE A 92 -17.45 0.17 4.15
C ILE A 92 -18.53 -0.81 3.68
N ALA A 93 -18.09 -1.93 3.10
CA ALA A 93 -18.96 -2.96 2.53
C ALA A 93 -19.61 -3.83 3.61
N HIS A 94 -20.44 -3.23 4.49
CA HIS A 94 -21.10 -3.91 5.61
C HIS A 94 -22.09 -5.02 5.18
N ASP A 95 -22.60 -4.93 3.95
CA ASP A 95 -23.53 -5.86 3.32
C ASP A 95 -22.83 -7.03 2.61
N PHE A 96 -21.49 -7.02 2.54
CA PHE A 96 -20.76 -8.11 1.92
C PHE A 96 -20.98 -9.44 2.66
N THR A 97 -21.46 -10.43 1.91
CA THR A 97 -21.63 -11.80 2.40
C THR A 97 -20.79 -12.79 1.60
N GLY A 98 -20.22 -13.78 2.29
CA GLY A 98 -19.50 -14.89 1.65
C GLY A 98 -17.99 -14.75 1.68
N ARG A 99 -17.31 -15.54 0.85
CA ARG A 99 -15.85 -15.71 0.90
C ARG A 99 -15.26 -15.57 -0.49
N THR A 100 -14.44 -14.55 -0.68
CA THR A 100 -13.75 -14.27 -1.95
C THR A 100 -12.25 -14.40 -1.75
N THR A 101 -11.55 -14.99 -2.71
CA THR A 101 -10.08 -14.99 -2.75
C THR A 101 -9.63 -14.49 -4.11
N VAL A 102 -8.91 -13.37 -4.10
CA VAL A 102 -8.24 -12.85 -5.28
C VAL A 102 -6.94 -13.63 -5.47
N HIS A 103 -6.78 -14.26 -6.63
CA HIS A 103 -5.53 -14.95 -7.00
C HIS A 103 -4.55 -13.95 -7.62
N PRO A 104 -3.24 -14.09 -7.36
CA PRO A 104 -2.22 -13.25 -7.98
C PRO A 104 -2.18 -13.37 -9.52
N ASP A 105 -2.52 -14.53 -10.05
CA ASP A 105 -2.36 -14.86 -11.48
C ASP A 105 -3.57 -14.52 -12.36
N TYR A 106 -4.62 -13.89 -11.81
CA TYR A 106 -5.83 -13.58 -12.59
C TYR A 106 -5.66 -12.43 -13.59
N VAL A 107 -4.56 -11.68 -13.50
CA VAL A 107 -4.24 -10.55 -14.38
C VAL A 107 -2.76 -10.65 -14.75
N ASP A 108 -2.38 -10.18 -15.94
CA ASP A 108 -0.97 -10.01 -16.33
C ASP A 108 -0.34 -8.93 -15.44
N ASN A 109 0.10 -9.37 -14.26
CA ASN A 109 0.59 -8.50 -13.20
C ASN A 109 2.04 -8.10 -13.51
N ARG A 110 2.24 -6.84 -13.89
CA ARG A 110 3.56 -6.31 -14.29
C ARG A 110 4.05 -5.23 -13.32
N PRO A 111 4.51 -5.61 -12.12
CA PRO A 111 5.07 -4.65 -11.17
C PRO A 111 6.26 -3.93 -11.80
N SER A 112 6.42 -2.65 -11.48
CA SER A 112 7.51 -1.82 -12.01
C SER A 112 8.90 -2.39 -11.64
N ARG A 113 8.98 -3.11 -10.51
CA ARG A 113 10.22 -3.56 -9.86
C ARG A 113 11.20 -2.42 -9.63
N ARG A 114 10.67 -1.21 -9.41
CA ARG A 114 11.44 -0.02 -9.05
C ARG A 114 11.39 0.23 -7.56
N ASP A 115 12.49 0.73 -7.02
CA ASP A 115 12.64 1.11 -5.64
C ASP A 115 12.76 2.64 -5.56
N PHE A 116 12.03 3.23 -4.62
CA PHE A 116 12.01 4.67 -4.35
C PHE A 116 12.47 5.00 -2.92
N PHE A 117 13.03 4.04 -2.18
CA PHE A 117 13.51 4.19 -0.82
C PHE A 117 14.46 5.36 -0.67
N LYS A 118 15.44 5.48 -1.59
CA LYS A 118 16.45 6.55 -1.52
C LYS A 118 15.82 7.95 -1.60
N ILE A 119 14.90 8.19 -2.54
CA ILE A 119 14.27 9.51 -2.70
C ILE A 119 13.30 9.79 -1.55
N CYS A 120 12.52 8.80 -1.12
CA CYS A 120 11.60 8.93 0.00
C CYS A 120 12.33 9.17 1.33
N ARG A 121 13.48 8.52 1.54
CA ARG A 121 14.33 8.71 2.71
C ARG A 121 14.93 10.12 2.74
N GLN A 122 15.47 10.58 1.61
CA GLN A 122 15.97 11.96 1.49
C GLN A 122 14.87 12.98 1.78
N ALA A 123 13.67 12.78 1.23
CA ALA A 123 12.54 13.66 1.50
C ALA A 123 12.16 13.68 3.00
N HIS A 124 12.15 12.51 3.65
CA HIS A 124 11.87 12.38 5.08
C HIS A 124 12.92 13.10 5.94
N GLU A 125 14.22 12.88 5.68
CA GLU A 125 15.32 13.54 6.40
C GLU A 125 15.28 15.07 6.22
N MET A 126 14.81 15.55 5.07
CA MET A 126 14.65 16.98 4.76
C MET A 126 13.29 17.57 5.16
N GLN A 127 12.40 16.78 5.79
CA GLN A 127 11.04 17.20 6.15
C GLN A 127 10.22 17.75 4.97
N LYS A 128 10.44 17.20 3.77
CA LYS A 128 9.71 17.55 2.56
C LYS A 128 8.45 16.73 2.41
N SER A 129 7.45 17.34 1.77
CA SER A 129 6.31 16.57 1.28
C SER A 129 6.72 15.82 0.02
N ILE A 130 6.01 14.74 -0.28
CA ILE A 130 6.18 14.04 -1.55
C ILE A 130 4.85 13.93 -2.28
N ARG A 131 4.93 14.00 -3.61
CA ARG A 131 3.86 13.62 -4.53
C ARG A 131 4.24 12.32 -5.19
N VAL A 132 3.35 11.34 -5.11
CA VAL A 132 3.51 10.03 -5.73
C VAL A 132 2.56 9.95 -6.92
N TYR A 133 3.12 9.66 -8.08
CA TYR A 133 2.39 9.37 -9.31
C TYR A 133 2.28 7.85 -9.44
N MET A 134 1.06 7.34 -9.33
CA MET A 134 0.75 5.91 -9.42
C MET A 134 0.65 5.49 -10.88
N ALA A 135 0.95 4.22 -11.17
CA ALA A 135 0.86 3.65 -12.52
C ALA A 135 -0.57 3.65 -13.09
N ASP A 136 -1.58 3.75 -12.22
CA ASP A 136 -2.99 3.87 -12.60
C ASP A 136 -3.45 5.33 -12.84
N GLY A 137 -2.52 6.29 -12.80
CA GLY A 137 -2.77 7.71 -13.03
C GLY A 137 -3.22 8.49 -11.79
N ARG A 138 -3.36 7.86 -10.62
CA ARG A 138 -3.63 8.60 -9.37
C ARG A 138 -2.41 9.41 -8.93
N GLU A 139 -2.68 10.55 -8.32
CA GLU A 139 -1.69 11.36 -7.61
C GLU A 139 -1.98 11.34 -6.11
N ILE A 140 -0.95 11.08 -5.29
CA ILE A 140 -1.07 11.01 -3.83
C ILE A 140 -0.02 11.92 -3.22
N GLU A 141 -0.47 12.88 -2.42
CA GLU A 141 0.41 13.80 -1.69
C GLU A 141 0.39 13.51 -0.20
N GLY A 142 1.56 13.60 0.42
CA GLY A 142 1.65 13.53 1.87
C GLY A 142 3.08 13.65 2.37
N VAL A 143 3.21 13.65 3.70
CA VAL A 143 4.52 13.69 4.36
C VAL A 143 4.95 12.28 4.70
N SER A 144 6.14 11.87 4.26
CA SER A 144 6.69 10.55 4.59
C SER A 144 6.81 10.38 6.10
N SER A 145 6.22 9.31 6.63
CA SER A 145 6.25 8.93 8.05
C SER A 145 6.82 7.54 8.32
N GLY A 146 7.32 6.88 7.27
CA GLY A 146 8.00 5.58 7.33
C GLY A 146 8.30 5.11 5.91
N VAL A 147 9.47 4.53 5.68
CA VAL A 147 9.90 4.06 4.36
C VAL A 147 10.82 2.85 4.49
N ASP A 148 10.67 1.88 3.59
CA ASP A 148 11.59 0.77 3.37
C ASP A 148 11.70 0.47 1.86
N ALA A 149 12.33 -0.64 1.48
CA ALA A 149 12.50 -1.02 0.08
C ALA A 149 11.20 -1.45 -0.62
N CYS A 150 10.09 -1.64 0.11
CA CYS A 150 8.81 -2.09 -0.43
C CYS A 150 7.80 -0.96 -0.60
N GLN A 151 7.78 -0.03 0.35
CA GLN A 151 6.71 0.97 0.46
C GLN A 151 7.17 2.30 1.08
N VAL A 152 6.32 3.31 0.90
CA VAL A 152 6.34 4.53 1.72
C VAL A 152 4.99 4.73 2.41
N THR A 153 5.03 5.09 3.69
CA THR A 153 3.84 5.42 4.49
C THR A 153 3.71 6.94 4.62
N LEU A 154 2.67 7.50 4.03
CA LEU A 154 2.38 8.92 4.03
C LEU A 154 1.44 9.31 5.17
N ASN A 155 1.68 10.47 5.76
CA ASN A 155 0.74 11.17 6.62
C ASN A 155 -0.07 12.15 5.78
N MET A 156 -1.40 12.03 5.84
CA MET A 156 -2.33 12.83 5.04
C MET A 156 -2.74 14.15 5.71
N GLY A 157 -2.21 14.45 6.90
CA GLY A 157 -2.45 15.72 7.62
C GLY A 157 -3.70 15.71 8.53
N ASP A 158 -4.66 14.84 8.27
CA ASP A 158 -5.88 14.65 9.09
C ASP A 158 -5.78 13.46 10.06
N GLY A 159 -4.56 12.96 10.28
CA GLY A 159 -4.29 11.79 11.11
C GLY A 159 -4.40 10.45 10.36
N ARG A 160 -4.95 10.43 9.14
CA ARG A 160 -4.92 9.23 8.29
C ARG A 160 -3.52 8.96 7.76
N LYS A 161 -3.28 7.68 7.53
CA LYS A 161 -2.05 7.15 6.92
C LYS A 161 -2.39 6.44 5.62
N THR A 162 -1.51 6.60 4.63
CA THR A 162 -1.58 5.87 3.36
C THR A 162 -0.28 5.13 3.14
N VAL A 163 -0.33 3.80 3.07
CA VAL A 163 0.78 2.97 2.60
C VAL A 163 0.72 2.91 1.08
N VAL A 164 1.82 3.26 0.42
CA VAL A 164 1.96 3.22 -1.03
C VAL A 164 3.02 2.20 -1.41
N MET A 165 2.65 1.23 -2.25
CA MET A 165 3.49 0.12 -2.67
C MET A 165 4.28 0.50 -3.92
N PHE A 166 5.62 0.43 -3.87
CA PHE A 166 6.50 0.95 -4.94
C PHE A 166 6.34 0.25 -6.29
N ASP A 167 5.88 -1.00 -6.28
CA ASP A 167 5.65 -1.76 -7.51
C ASP A 167 4.59 -1.14 -8.42
N TRP A 168 3.74 -0.27 -7.87
CA TRP A 168 2.65 0.39 -8.55
C TRP A 168 2.86 1.90 -8.69
N VAL A 169 4.09 2.36 -8.50
CA VAL A 169 4.49 3.77 -8.61
C VAL A 169 5.23 3.99 -9.93
N GLU A 170 4.84 5.06 -10.64
CA GLU A 170 5.52 5.54 -11.82
C GLU A 170 6.64 6.53 -11.47
N ARG A 171 6.36 7.46 -10.56
CA ARG A 171 7.28 8.54 -10.19
C ARG A 171 7.02 9.09 -8.79
N ILE A 172 8.05 9.60 -8.12
CA ILE A 172 7.94 10.37 -6.87
C ILE A 172 8.67 11.71 -7.00
N LEU A 173 8.01 12.79 -6.60
CA LEU A 173 8.57 14.14 -6.56
C LEU A 173 8.53 14.71 -5.13
N PRO A 174 9.69 15.03 -4.53
CA PRO A 174 9.75 15.76 -3.27
C PRO A 174 9.63 17.27 -3.50
N PHE A 175 8.90 17.98 -2.62
CA PHE A 175 8.74 19.43 -2.67
C PHE A 175 8.78 20.05 -1.27
#